data_AF-A0A2K8Z2T0-F1
#
_entry.id   AF-A0A2K8Z2T0-F1
#
_cell.length_a   1.000
_cell.length_b   1.000
_cell.length_c   1.000
_cell.angle_alpha   90.00
_cell.angle_beta   90.00
_cell.angle_gamma   90.00
#
_symmetry.space_group_name_H-M   'P 1'
#
loop_
_entity.id
_entity.type
_entity.pdbx_description
1 polymer ?
#
loop_
_entity_poly.entity_id
_entity_poly.type
_entity_poly.pdbx_seq_one_letter_code
_entity_poly.pdbx_strand_id
1 'polypeptide(L)'
;MACCISGVAAGECSLTQFSEHSLSRTADYSSTSLNLLETGALVTIGDTLGNQEVLQQQTPGVYRTKPGDFQGVVGRSYKLLIQTKDGTLYESDPERLKDCPPIDRLYYEYQYDPIALTNDKANLWNVFVDTKDLATTGDFYRWEWTHYQFLDYCATVTGNPSTGISCCRNCWDITHCYSNCVNIASDIAINGHSISRQPIPQVTYDGGNLIF
;
A
#
# COMPACT_ATOMS: atom_id res chain seq x y z
N MET A 1 11.75 -7.06 1.85
CA MET A 1 11.56 -5.66 1.41
C MET A 1 10.71 -5.70 0.16
N ALA A 2 9.54 -5.06 0.16
CA ALA A 2 8.62 -5.09 -0.99
C ALA A 2 8.80 -3.82 -1.81
N CYS A 3 8.86 -3.96 -3.14
CA CYS A 3 8.81 -2.82 -4.04
C CYS A 3 7.34 -2.42 -4.23
N CYS A 4 6.95 -1.24 -3.77
CA CYS A 4 5.62 -0.71 -4.02
C CYS A 4 5.65 0.15 -5.30
N ILE A 5 4.82 -0.21 -6.28
CA ILE A 5 4.52 0.66 -7.43
C ILE A 5 3.32 1.52 -7.05
N SER A 6 3.52 2.81 -6.84
CA SER A 6 2.42 3.77 -6.77
C SER A 6 2.04 4.16 -8.19
N GLY A 7 0.87 3.71 -8.66
CA GLY A 7 0.32 4.13 -9.94
C GLY A 7 -0.17 5.57 -9.85
N VAL A 8 0.61 6.51 -10.39
CA VAL A 8 0.10 7.83 -10.79
C VAL A 8 0.16 7.85 -12.32
N ALA A 9 -0.90 8.30 -12.98
CA ALA A 9 -1.07 8.31 -14.44
C ALA A 9 -0.09 9.23 -15.23
N ALA A 10 1.09 9.53 -14.70
CA ALA A 10 2.20 10.12 -15.43
C ALA A 10 3.49 9.42 -14.96
N GLY A 11 4.22 8.82 -15.91
CA GLY A 11 5.40 7.98 -15.70
C GLY A 11 6.61 8.68 -15.07
N GLU A 12 6.49 9.11 -13.82
CA GLU A 12 7.60 9.47 -12.96
C GLU A 12 7.46 8.72 -11.63
N CYS A 13 8.19 7.62 -11.51
CA CYS A 13 8.38 6.90 -10.26
C CYS A 13 9.31 7.74 -9.36
N SER A 14 8.83 8.87 -8.84
CA SER A 14 9.54 9.62 -7.79
C SER A 14 9.20 9.01 -6.45
N LEU A 15 9.93 7.95 -6.12
CA LEU A 15 9.87 7.29 -4.83
C LEU A 15 10.51 8.19 -3.76
N THR A 16 9.71 9.02 -3.07
CA THR A 16 9.97 9.30 -1.65
C THR A 16 9.61 8.04 -0.84
N GLN A 17 10.26 6.93 -1.16
CA GLN A 17 10.00 5.63 -0.53
C GLN A 17 10.87 5.53 0.71
N PHE A 18 10.28 5.87 1.86
CA PHE A 18 10.81 5.44 3.14
C PHE A 18 10.45 3.97 3.35
N SER A 19 11.34 3.20 3.97
CA SER A 19 11.01 1.86 4.45
C SER A 19 10.35 2.00 5.82
N GLU A 20 9.19 1.37 6.02
CA GLU A 20 8.51 1.32 7.32
C GLU A 20 8.60 -0.08 7.92
N HIS A 21 8.90 -0.14 9.22
CA HIS A 21 8.96 -1.37 10.00
C HIS A 21 8.16 -1.21 11.28
N SER A 22 7.12 -2.03 11.44
CA SER A 22 6.33 -2.13 12.66
C SER A 22 6.87 -3.26 13.53
N LEU A 23 7.26 -2.95 14.77
CA LEU A 23 7.77 -3.91 15.74
C LEU A 23 6.79 -4.08 16.90
N SER A 24 6.44 -5.34 17.19
CA SER A 24 5.59 -5.73 18.30
C SER A 24 6.06 -7.05 18.90
N ARG A 25 5.85 -7.23 20.20
CA ARG A 25 6.07 -8.50 20.91
C ARG A 25 4.83 -9.38 20.83
N THR A 26 5.05 -10.69 20.83
CA THR A 26 3.98 -11.68 20.98
C THR A 26 3.39 -11.58 22.38
N ALA A 27 2.06 -11.50 22.47
CA ALA A 27 1.32 -11.63 23.71
C ALA A 27 0.80 -13.07 23.85
N ASP A 28 0.45 -13.47 25.08
CA ASP A 28 -0.18 -14.76 25.31
C ASP A 28 -1.55 -14.82 24.62
N TYR A 29 -1.92 -16.00 24.10
CA TYR A 29 -3.16 -16.21 23.33
C TYR A 29 -4.42 -15.86 24.11
N SER A 30 -4.35 -15.88 25.45
CA SER A 30 -5.42 -15.47 26.36
C SER A 30 -5.71 -13.96 26.38
N SER A 31 -4.82 -13.15 25.79
CA SER A 31 -4.94 -11.69 25.79
C SER A 31 -5.51 -11.16 24.47
N THR A 32 -6.74 -10.64 24.52
CA THR A 32 -7.48 -10.16 23.34
C THR A 32 -7.25 -8.68 23.03
N SER A 33 -6.45 -7.97 23.84
CA SER A 33 -6.43 -6.48 23.82
C SER A 33 -5.06 -5.83 24.03
N LEU A 34 -3.94 -6.54 23.81
CA LEU A 34 -2.60 -5.98 24.02
C LEU A 34 -1.75 -6.08 22.75
N ASN A 35 -1.68 -4.98 22.00
CA ASN A 35 -0.56 -4.75 21.07
C ASN A 35 0.66 -4.33 21.88
N LEU A 36 1.58 -5.26 22.13
CA LEU A 36 2.83 -4.99 22.84
C LEU A 36 3.85 -4.37 21.90
N LEU A 37 3.67 -3.10 21.55
CA LEU A 37 4.57 -2.39 20.63
C LEU A 37 6.00 -2.29 21.20
N GLU A 38 7.00 -2.67 20.40
CA GLU A 38 8.41 -2.53 20.79
C GLU A 38 8.85 -1.09 20.55
N THR A 39 9.23 -0.37 21.61
CA THR A 39 9.55 1.07 21.52
C THR A 39 10.98 1.37 21.95
N GLY A 40 11.59 2.35 21.30
CA GLY A 40 12.98 2.80 21.48
C GLY A 40 14.05 1.71 21.36
N ALA A 41 13.77 0.65 20.58
CA ALA A 41 14.81 -0.18 19.99
C ALA A 41 15.68 0.64 19.02
N LEU A 42 16.96 0.27 18.92
CA LEU A 42 17.87 0.71 17.86
C LEU A 42 17.68 -0.22 16.66
N VAL A 43 17.07 0.28 15.59
CA VAL A 43 16.79 -0.47 14.37
C VAL A 43 17.71 0.03 13.27
N THR A 44 18.48 -0.87 12.65
CA THR A 44 19.41 -0.56 11.56
C THR A 44 19.09 -1.42 10.36
N ILE A 45 19.00 -0.81 9.18
CA ILE A 45 18.96 -1.52 7.90
C ILE A 45 20.32 -1.36 7.22
N GLY A 46 20.85 -2.45 6.65
CA GLY A 46 22.14 -2.42 5.95
C GLY A 46 22.13 -3.26 4.68
N ASP A 47 22.91 -2.87 3.69
CA ASP A 47 23.10 -3.61 2.43
C ASP A 47 24.40 -4.41 2.38
N THR A 48 24.54 -5.28 1.38
CA THR A 48 25.74 -6.11 1.19
C THR A 48 27.02 -5.35 0.83
N LEU A 49 26.94 -4.04 0.54
CA LEU A 49 28.09 -3.19 0.23
C LEU A 49 28.57 -2.38 1.43
N GLY A 50 27.93 -2.55 2.59
CA GLY A 50 28.27 -1.87 3.84
C GLY A 50 27.57 -0.53 4.03
N ASN A 51 26.63 -0.16 3.16
CA ASN A 51 25.77 1.01 3.42
C ASN A 51 24.77 0.62 4.50
N GLN A 52 24.52 1.51 5.46
CA GLN A 52 23.55 1.28 6.52
C GLN A 52 22.90 2.57 7.00
N GLU A 53 21.67 2.46 7.51
CA GLU A 53 20.95 3.55 8.16
C GLU A 53 20.32 3.07 9.47
N VAL A 54 20.42 3.90 10.50
CA VAL A 54 19.63 3.77 11.73
C VAL A 54 18.26 4.42 11.52
N LEU A 55 17.20 3.63 11.64
CA LEU A 55 15.83 4.06 11.41
C LEU A 55 15.34 4.95 12.57
N GLN A 56 14.50 5.92 12.23
CA GLN A 56 13.86 6.82 13.18
C GLN A 56 12.50 6.29 13.61
N GLN A 57 12.30 6.19 14.92
CA GLN A 57 10.99 5.89 15.46
C GLN A 57 10.04 7.09 15.29
N GLN A 58 8.96 6.91 14.54
CA GLN A 58 7.97 7.96 14.27
C GLN A 58 6.83 7.94 15.30
N THR A 59 6.34 6.75 15.60
CA THR A 59 5.31 6.48 16.62
C THR A 59 5.72 5.23 17.42
N PRO A 60 5.10 4.96 18.58
CA PRO A 60 5.34 3.71 19.31
C PRO A 60 5.28 2.49 18.38
N GLY A 61 6.37 1.71 18.28
CA GLY A 61 6.45 0.53 17.42
C GLY A 61 6.79 0.77 15.94
N VAL A 62 6.74 2.01 15.42
CA VAL A 62 6.93 2.28 13.99
C VAL A 62 8.26 2.98 13.72
N TYR A 63 9.10 2.33 12.93
CA TYR A 63 10.45 2.78 12.57
C TYR A 63 10.53 3.03 11.07
N ARG A 64 11.08 4.18 10.66
CA ARG A 64 11.21 4.55 9.26
C ARG A 64 12.61 5.01 8.89
N THR A 65 13.04 4.74 7.66
CA THR A 65 14.21 5.41 7.09
C THR A 65 13.92 6.89 6.89
N LYS A 66 14.97 7.71 6.94
CA LYS A 66 14.87 9.13 6.64
C LYS A 66 14.62 9.31 5.13
N PRO A 67 13.72 10.24 4.75
CA PRO A 67 13.50 10.55 3.35
C PRO A 67 14.81 10.96 2.67
N GLY A 68 15.20 10.22 1.62
CA GLY A 68 16.35 10.54 0.78
C GLY A 68 17.73 10.05 1.25
N ASP A 69 17.85 9.47 2.46
CA ASP A 69 19.14 9.00 2.98
C ASP A 69 19.45 7.57 2.53
N PHE A 70 18.54 6.62 2.78
CA PHE A 70 18.71 5.21 2.40
C PHE A 70 17.57 4.75 1.51
N GLN A 71 17.91 4.46 0.25
CA GLN A 71 16.99 3.90 -0.74
C GLN A 71 17.43 2.50 -1.14
N GLY A 72 16.47 1.58 -1.20
CA GLY A 72 16.70 0.23 -1.73
C GLY A 72 17.14 0.30 -3.19
N VAL A 73 18.12 -0.51 -3.55
CA VAL A 73 18.64 -0.68 -4.91
C VAL A 73 18.34 -2.10 -5.34
N VAL A 74 17.59 -2.24 -6.43
CA VAL A 74 17.24 -3.52 -7.02
C VAL A 74 18.48 -4.39 -7.21
N GLY A 75 18.36 -5.65 -6.82
CA GLY A 75 19.41 -6.65 -6.92
C GLY A 75 20.35 -6.74 -5.72
N ARG A 76 20.40 -5.74 -4.83
CA ARG A 76 21.16 -5.81 -3.56
C ARG A 76 20.41 -6.63 -2.52
N SER A 77 21.14 -7.19 -1.56
CA SER A 77 20.54 -7.82 -0.37
C SER A 77 20.68 -6.94 0.85
N TYR A 78 19.66 -7.02 1.71
CA TYR A 78 19.50 -6.17 2.88
C TYR A 78 19.28 -7.01 4.14
N LYS A 79 19.79 -6.51 5.27
CA LYS A 79 19.57 -7.08 6.59
C LYS A 79 18.97 -6.05 7.52
N LEU A 80 18.17 -6.53 8.48
CA LEU A 80 17.66 -5.75 9.58
C LEU A 80 18.34 -6.19 10.87
N LEU A 81 18.93 -5.24 11.60
CA LEU A 81 19.48 -5.42 12.93
C LEU A 81 18.61 -4.65 13.93
N ILE A 82 18.12 -5.33 14.95
CA ILE A 82 17.30 -4.74 16.01
C ILE A 82 17.99 -4.99 17.35
N GLN A 83 18.33 -3.91 18.04
CA GLN A 83 18.71 -3.97 19.45
C GLN A 83 17.59 -3.36 20.30
N THR A 84 16.92 -4.18 21.10
CA THR A 84 15.86 -3.74 22.01
C THR A 84 16.43 -2.91 23.16
N LYS A 85 15.58 -2.18 23.89
CA LYS A 85 16.00 -1.40 25.06
C LYS A 85 16.69 -2.22 26.15
N ASP A 86 16.28 -3.48 26.29
CA ASP A 86 16.86 -4.43 27.25
C ASP A 86 18.19 -5.04 26.77
N GLY A 87 18.67 -4.65 25.58
CA GLY A 87 19.96 -5.06 25.02
C GLY A 87 19.92 -6.33 24.18
N THR A 88 18.75 -6.98 24.06
CA THR A 88 18.59 -8.16 23.19
C THR A 88 18.81 -7.79 21.73
N LEU A 89 19.57 -8.61 21.01
CA LEU A 89 19.91 -8.41 19.60
C LEU A 89 19.17 -9.41 18.72
N TYR A 90 18.53 -8.92 17.66
CA TYR A 90 17.94 -9.73 16.59
C TYR A 90 18.56 -9.30 15.26
N GLU A 91 18.94 -10.27 14.44
CA GLU A 91 19.44 -10.05 13.09
C GLU A 91 18.61 -10.89 12.12
N SER A 92 18.16 -10.27 11.02
CA SER A 92 17.50 -11.00 9.94
C SER A 92 18.51 -11.71 9.05
N ASP A 93 18.05 -12.76 8.37
CA ASP A 93 18.76 -13.24 7.19
C ASP A 93 18.82 -12.14 6.11
N PRO A 94 19.86 -12.15 5.24
CA PRO A 94 19.93 -11.20 4.15
C PRO A 94 18.88 -11.51 3.08
N GLU A 95 18.02 -10.54 2.79
CA GLU A 95 16.94 -10.64 1.83
C GLU A 95 17.25 -9.80 0.58
N ARG A 96 17.16 -10.42 -0.61
CA ARG A 96 17.43 -9.72 -1.87
C ARG A 96 16.25 -8.87 -2.29
N LEU A 97 16.49 -7.58 -2.56
CA LEU A 97 15.47 -6.73 -3.17
C LEU A 97 15.32 -7.12 -4.64
N LYS A 98 14.21 -7.78 -4.96
CA LYS A 98 13.86 -8.17 -6.32
C LYS A 98 13.40 -6.96 -7.14
N ASP A 99 13.55 -7.06 -8.45
CA ASP A 99 12.99 -6.08 -9.38
C ASP A 99 11.47 -6.20 -9.39
N CYS A 100 10.77 -5.11 -9.70
CA CYS A 100 9.31 -5.09 -9.77
C CYS A 100 8.88 -4.80 -11.20
N PRO A 101 8.04 -5.66 -11.80
CA PRO A 101 7.61 -5.46 -13.17
C PRO A 101 6.74 -4.19 -13.27
N PRO A 102 6.92 -3.38 -14.34
CA PRO A 102 6.08 -2.20 -14.54
C PRO A 102 4.61 -2.59 -14.75
N ILE A 103 3.71 -1.64 -14.47
CA ILE A 103 2.30 -1.79 -14.85
C ILE A 103 2.19 -1.57 -16.36
N ASP A 104 1.68 -2.58 -17.07
CA ASP A 104 1.44 -2.50 -18.52
C ASP A 104 0.14 -1.76 -18.82
N ARG A 105 -0.93 -2.07 -18.07
CA ARG A 105 -2.24 -1.45 -18.25
C ARG A 105 -2.96 -1.28 -16.91
N LEU A 106 -3.58 -0.11 -16.73
CA LEU A 106 -4.55 0.15 -15.68
C LEU A 106 -5.88 0.55 -16.34
N TYR A 107 -6.95 -0.14 -16.00
CA TYR A 107 -8.26 0.06 -16.62
C TYR A 107 -9.38 -0.31 -15.66
N TYR A 108 -10.60 0.11 -15.99
CA TYR A 108 -11.77 -0.11 -15.16
C TYR A 108 -12.99 -0.53 -15.98
N GLU A 109 -13.90 -1.23 -15.33
CA GLU A 109 -15.17 -1.67 -15.89
C GLU A 109 -16.32 -1.22 -14.99
N TYR A 110 -17.35 -0.64 -15.60
CA TYR A 110 -18.58 -0.29 -14.90
C TYR A 110 -19.41 -1.54 -14.65
N GLN A 111 -19.74 -1.81 -13.39
CA GLN A 111 -20.68 -2.83 -12.99
C GLN A 111 -21.98 -2.18 -12.54
N TYR A 112 -23.02 -2.40 -13.33
CA TYR A 112 -24.38 -1.97 -13.03
C TYR A 112 -25.08 -2.99 -12.12
N ASP A 113 -25.64 -2.54 -10.99
CA ASP A 113 -26.52 -3.36 -10.14
C ASP A 113 -27.99 -2.95 -10.35
N PRO A 114 -28.78 -3.75 -11.09
CA PRO A 114 -30.17 -3.43 -11.38
C PRO A 114 -31.12 -3.57 -10.18
N ILE A 115 -30.68 -4.19 -9.06
CA ILE A 115 -31.51 -4.43 -7.87
C ILE A 115 -31.46 -3.24 -6.90
N ALA A 116 -30.53 -2.31 -7.10
CA ALA A 116 -30.39 -1.10 -6.30
C ALA A 116 -31.47 -0.06 -6.64
N LEU A 117 -32.70 -0.35 -6.22
CA LEU A 117 -33.89 0.47 -6.45
C LEU A 117 -33.84 1.85 -5.75
N THR A 118 -32.74 2.24 -5.10
CA THR A 118 -32.71 3.40 -4.18
C THR A 118 -31.53 4.37 -4.34
N ASN A 119 -30.50 4.09 -5.15
CA ASN A 119 -29.50 5.07 -5.63
C ASN A 119 -28.43 4.40 -6.51
N ASP A 120 -27.74 5.21 -7.32
CA ASP A 120 -26.64 4.75 -8.19
C ASP A 120 -25.38 4.27 -7.43
N LYS A 121 -25.36 4.35 -6.09
CA LYS A 121 -24.19 4.03 -5.25
C LYS A 121 -23.93 2.53 -5.11
N ALA A 122 -24.87 1.68 -5.53
CA ALA A 122 -24.64 0.24 -5.61
C ALA A 122 -23.92 -0.17 -6.90
N ASN A 123 -23.84 0.73 -7.89
CA ASN A 123 -23.00 0.48 -9.06
C ASN A 123 -21.54 0.59 -8.64
N LEU A 124 -20.68 -0.20 -9.26
CA LEU A 124 -19.28 -0.30 -8.90
C LEU A 124 -18.39 -0.05 -10.11
N TRP A 125 -17.21 0.48 -9.87
CA TRP A 125 -16.09 0.44 -10.77
C TRP A 125 -15.15 -0.69 -10.33
N ASN A 126 -15.01 -1.70 -11.18
CA ASN A 126 -14.01 -2.75 -10.99
C ASN A 126 -12.71 -2.31 -11.68
N VAL A 127 -11.62 -2.24 -10.94
CA VAL A 127 -10.34 -1.77 -11.47
C VAL A 127 -9.38 -2.93 -11.60
N PHE A 128 -8.69 -2.98 -12.74
CA PHE A 128 -7.82 -4.07 -13.12
C PHE A 128 -6.44 -3.55 -13.52
N VAL A 129 -5.43 -4.34 -13.16
CA VAL A 129 -4.05 -4.15 -13.59
C VAL A 129 -3.62 -5.33 -14.45
N ASP A 130 -2.96 -5.01 -15.56
CA ASP A 130 -2.15 -5.95 -16.32
C ASP A 130 -0.67 -5.61 -16.09
N THR A 131 0.15 -6.63 -15.84
CA THR A 131 1.61 -6.52 -15.76
C THR A 131 2.26 -7.77 -16.35
N LYS A 132 3.55 -7.71 -16.62
CA LYS A 132 4.32 -8.84 -17.13
C LYS A 132 5.31 -9.30 -16.09
N ASP A 133 5.08 -10.51 -15.57
CA ASP A 133 5.99 -11.15 -14.65
C ASP A 133 7.40 -11.29 -15.24
N LEU A 134 8.42 -11.09 -14.40
CA LEU A 134 9.79 -11.39 -14.77
C LEU A 134 9.97 -12.90 -14.68
N ALA A 135 10.76 -13.50 -15.59
CA ALA A 135 10.99 -14.93 -15.60
C ALA A 135 11.94 -15.36 -14.46
N THR A 136 11.48 -15.20 -13.22
CA THR A 136 12.18 -15.53 -11.98
C THR A 136 11.27 -16.42 -11.14
N THR A 137 11.83 -17.44 -10.48
CA THR A 137 11.00 -18.39 -9.74
C THR A 137 10.60 -17.86 -8.38
N GLY A 138 9.31 -17.92 -8.07
CA GLY A 138 8.79 -17.77 -6.71
C GLY A 138 8.56 -16.31 -6.33
N ASP A 139 7.99 -15.55 -7.26
CA ASP A 139 7.57 -14.18 -7.03
C ASP A 139 6.14 -14.11 -6.49
N PHE A 140 5.99 -13.21 -5.53
CA PHE A 140 4.72 -12.89 -4.90
C PHE A 140 4.46 -11.41 -5.10
N TYR A 141 3.28 -11.11 -5.63
CA TYR A 141 2.86 -9.77 -5.92
C TYR A 141 1.81 -9.35 -4.92
N ARG A 142 1.94 -8.13 -4.39
CA ARG A 142 0.93 -7.51 -3.56
C ARG A 142 0.62 -6.14 -4.11
N TRP A 143 -0.66 -5.85 -4.27
CA TRP A 143 -1.12 -4.55 -4.71
C TRP A 143 -1.76 -3.80 -3.55
N GLU A 144 -1.37 -2.55 -3.42
CA GLU A 144 -1.98 -1.57 -2.52
C GLU A 144 -2.58 -0.45 -3.37
N TRP A 145 -3.69 0.12 -2.92
CA TRP A 145 -4.39 1.18 -3.64
C TRP A 145 -4.98 2.18 -2.67
N THR A 146 -5.07 3.42 -3.14
CA THR A 146 -5.80 4.52 -2.51
C THR A 146 -6.55 5.24 -3.61
N HIS A 147 -7.85 5.42 -3.42
CA HIS A 147 -8.73 6.16 -4.32
C HIS A 147 -8.97 7.56 -3.75
N TYR A 148 -8.87 8.57 -4.62
CA TYR A 148 -9.11 9.97 -4.31
C TYR A 148 -10.25 10.49 -5.17
N GLN A 149 -11.37 10.83 -4.56
CA GLN A 149 -12.49 11.47 -5.24
C GLN A 149 -12.51 12.95 -4.88
N PHE A 150 -12.61 13.84 -5.88
CA PHE A 150 -12.79 15.26 -5.60
C PHE A 150 -14.22 15.54 -5.10
N LEU A 151 -14.35 16.36 -4.06
CA LEU A 151 -15.64 16.75 -3.49
C LEU A 151 -16.07 18.14 -3.97
N ASP A 152 -17.20 18.21 -4.69
CA ASP A 152 -17.83 19.48 -5.07
C ASP A 152 -18.44 20.21 -3.86
N TYR A 153 -18.92 19.43 -2.88
CA TYR A 153 -19.54 19.92 -1.65
C TYR A 153 -18.97 19.19 -0.44
N CYS A 154 -18.62 19.95 0.60
CA CYS A 154 -18.00 19.42 1.82
C CYS A 154 -19.02 19.08 2.91
N ALA A 155 -20.24 19.58 2.77
CA ALA A 155 -21.35 19.26 3.64
C ALA A 155 -22.65 19.39 2.86
N THR A 156 -23.64 18.58 3.22
CA THR A 156 -25.01 18.71 2.71
C THR A 156 -25.91 19.13 3.86
N VAL A 157 -26.62 20.24 3.71
CA VAL A 157 -27.68 20.61 4.65
C VAL A 157 -28.94 19.91 4.20
N THR A 158 -29.38 18.94 4.99
CA THR A 158 -30.65 18.22 4.74
C THR A 158 -31.81 19.17 4.97
N GLY A 159 -32.52 19.49 3.89
CA GLY A 159 -33.70 20.35 3.85
C GLY A 159 -34.57 19.98 2.65
N ASN A 160 -35.65 20.74 2.45
CA ASN A 160 -36.50 20.60 1.26
C ASN A 160 -36.55 21.96 0.53
N PRO A 161 -35.64 22.24 -0.44
CA PRO A 161 -34.63 21.33 -1.00
C PRO A 161 -33.37 21.19 -0.13
N SER A 162 -32.63 20.10 -0.33
CA SER A 162 -31.30 19.93 0.28
C SER A 162 -30.27 20.76 -0.49
N THR A 163 -29.35 21.39 0.23
CA THR A 163 -28.36 22.30 -0.37
C THR A 163 -26.95 21.83 -0.05
N GLY A 164 -26.10 21.73 -1.07
CA GLY A 164 -24.67 21.46 -0.90
C GLY A 164 -23.92 22.73 -0.46
N ILE A 165 -23.06 22.60 0.54
CA ILE A 165 -22.13 23.64 0.97
C ILE A 165 -20.81 23.41 0.21
N SER A 166 -20.46 24.37 -0.64
CA SER A 166 -19.22 24.34 -1.41
C SER A 166 -18.00 24.33 -0.48
N CYS A 167 -16.95 23.62 -0.88
CA CYS A 167 -15.73 23.50 -0.12
C CYS A 167 -14.89 24.79 -0.14
N CYS A 168 -14.37 25.22 1.01
CA CYS A 168 -13.48 26.38 1.10
C CYS A 168 -12.07 26.13 0.55
N ARG A 169 -11.73 24.88 0.24
CA ARG A 169 -10.47 24.39 -0.33
C ARG A 169 -10.78 23.18 -1.20
N ASN A 170 -9.81 22.75 -1.99
CA ASN A 170 -9.90 21.44 -2.62
C ASN A 170 -9.98 20.37 -1.52
N CYS A 171 -11.03 19.56 -1.58
CA CYS A 171 -11.28 18.48 -0.64
C CYS A 171 -11.46 17.19 -1.42
N TRP A 172 -10.98 16.09 -0.83
CA TRP A 172 -11.10 14.77 -1.42
C TRP A 172 -11.73 13.82 -0.42
N ASP A 173 -12.63 12.97 -0.92
CA ASP A 173 -12.98 11.74 -0.23
C ASP A 173 -11.90 10.70 -0.56
N ILE A 174 -11.27 10.17 0.48
CA ILE A 174 -10.10 9.29 0.35
C ILE A 174 -10.54 7.91 0.83
N THR A 175 -10.68 7.00 -0.12
CA THR A 175 -10.99 5.59 0.18
C THR A 175 -9.73 4.77 0.00
N HIS A 176 -9.34 4.01 1.02
CA HIS A 176 -8.28 3.01 0.91
C HIS A 176 -8.70 1.71 1.57
N CYS A 177 -7.90 0.67 1.34
CA CYS A 177 -8.08 -0.63 1.95
C CYS A 177 -7.82 -0.58 3.47
N TYR A 178 -8.87 -0.63 4.30
CA TYR A 178 -8.74 -0.64 5.77
C TYR A 178 -8.71 -2.05 6.38
N SER A 179 -9.43 -3.02 5.80
CA SER A 179 -9.47 -4.41 6.30
C SER A 179 -9.88 -5.40 5.20
N ASN A 180 -9.36 -6.63 5.24
CA ASN A 180 -9.73 -7.76 4.38
C ASN A 180 -9.57 -7.57 2.85
N CYS A 181 -8.72 -6.65 2.41
CA CYS A 181 -8.43 -6.38 1.00
C CYS A 181 -6.97 -6.63 0.63
N VAL A 182 -6.32 -7.57 1.34
CA VAL A 182 -4.98 -8.06 1.01
C VAL A 182 -5.07 -8.81 -0.32
N ASN A 183 -4.56 -8.18 -1.37
CA ASN A 183 -4.56 -8.73 -2.71
C ASN A 183 -3.17 -9.26 -3.04
N ILE A 184 -3.01 -10.59 -3.00
CA ILE A 184 -1.75 -11.27 -3.25
C ILE A 184 -1.93 -12.22 -4.44
N ALA A 185 -0.98 -12.22 -5.36
CA ALA A 185 -0.85 -13.24 -6.39
C ALA A 185 0.50 -13.94 -6.28
N SER A 186 0.52 -15.22 -6.67
CA SER A 186 1.75 -15.98 -6.86
C SER A 186 1.93 -16.27 -8.34
N ASP A 187 3.16 -16.14 -8.81
CA ASP A 187 3.59 -16.45 -10.17
C ASP A 187 3.74 -17.96 -10.44
N ILE A 188 3.57 -18.83 -9.45
CA ILE A 188 4.02 -20.24 -9.53
C ILE A 188 3.47 -21.00 -10.75
N ALA A 189 2.27 -20.63 -11.20
CA ALA A 189 1.61 -21.22 -12.37
C ALA A 189 1.76 -20.41 -13.68
N ILE A 190 2.30 -19.18 -13.60
CA ILE A 190 2.36 -18.19 -14.70
C ILE A 190 3.73 -17.49 -14.79
N ASN A 191 4.80 -18.11 -14.28
CA ASN A 191 6.14 -17.54 -14.22
C ASN A 191 6.62 -17.04 -15.60
N GLY A 192 7.04 -15.78 -15.67
CA GLY A 192 7.49 -15.08 -16.88
C GLY A 192 6.39 -14.74 -17.89
N HIS A 193 5.12 -14.98 -17.54
CA HIS A 193 3.96 -14.67 -18.37
C HIS A 193 3.20 -13.43 -17.87
N SER A 194 2.24 -12.98 -18.66
CA SER A 194 1.41 -11.83 -18.28
C SER A 194 0.49 -12.19 -17.12
N ILE A 195 0.49 -11.34 -16.09
CA ILE A 195 -0.54 -11.28 -15.06
C ILE A 195 -1.59 -10.32 -15.60
N SER A 196 -2.69 -10.85 -16.12
CA SER A 196 -3.74 -10.05 -16.76
C SER A 196 -5.02 -10.06 -15.94
N ARG A 197 -5.73 -8.93 -15.97
CA ARG A 197 -7.02 -8.73 -15.31
C ARG A 197 -6.95 -8.92 -13.80
N GLN A 198 -5.81 -8.58 -13.17
CA GLN A 198 -5.68 -8.65 -11.72
C GLN A 198 -6.58 -7.58 -11.07
N PRO A 199 -7.61 -7.96 -10.29
CA PRO A 199 -8.47 -6.98 -9.64
C PRO A 199 -7.68 -6.23 -8.55
N ILE A 200 -7.91 -4.92 -8.37
CA ILE A 200 -7.22 -4.11 -7.34
C ILE A 200 -8.25 -3.51 -6.34
N PRO A 201 -8.92 -2.35 -6.58
CA PRO A 201 -10.14 -2.00 -5.86
C PRO A 201 -11.45 -2.36 -6.59
N GLN A 202 -12.50 -2.45 -5.78
CA GLN A 202 -13.86 -2.11 -6.20
C GLN A 202 -14.20 -0.75 -5.58
N VAL A 203 -14.55 0.24 -6.41
CA VAL A 203 -14.90 1.59 -5.97
C VAL A 203 -16.39 1.81 -6.24
N THR A 204 -17.11 2.43 -5.30
CA THR A 204 -18.52 2.78 -5.53
C THR A 204 -18.65 3.86 -6.59
N TYR A 205 -19.63 3.72 -7.47
CA TYR A 205 -19.97 4.74 -8.45
C TYR A 205 -20.60 5.96 -7.75
N ASP A 206 -20.13 7.14 -8.13
CA ASP A 206 -20.45 8.42 -7.53
C ASP A 206 -20.95 9.48 -8.53
N GLY A 207 -21.13 9.10 -9.81
CA GLY A 207 -21.52 10.01 -10.89
C GLY A 207 -20.35 10.69 -11.62
N GLY A 208 -19.10 10.45 -11.21
CA GLY A 208 -17.89 11.01 -11.80
C GLY A 208 -16.99 9.99 -12.52
N ASN A 209 -15.92 10.50 -13.13
CA ASN A 209 -14.84 9.67 -13.67
C ASN A 209 -13.87 9.29 -12.55
N LEU A 210 -13.35 8.05 -12.58
CA LEU A 210 -12.29 7.61 -11.67
C LEU A 210 -11.01 8.40 -11.91
N ILE A 211 -10.37 8.81 -10.82
CA ILE A 211 -9.04 9.43 -10.83
C ILE A 211 -8.12 8.50 -10.04
N PHE A 212 -7.05 8.02 -10.70
CA PHE A 212 -5.99 7.20 -10.12
C PHE A 212 -4.68 7.99 -10.12
#